data_AF-A0A7T5UQC1-F1
#
_entry.id   AF-A0A7T5UQC1-F1
#
_cell.length_a   1.000
_cell.length_b   1.000
_cell.length_c   1.000
_cell.angle_alpha   90.00
_cell.angle_beta   90.00
_cell.angle_gamma   90.00
#
_symmetry.space_group_name_H-M   'P 1'
#
loop_
_entity.id
_entity.type
_entity.pdbx_description
1 polymer ?
#
loop_
_entity_poly.entity_id
_entity_poly.type
_entity_poly.pdbx_seq_one_letter_code
_entity_poly.pdbx_strand_id
1 'polypeptide(L)' 'MKVNELIKKSQEELEVLLEEKRQKQEEMGRLLHQKKIKNVKELWAIKKDIARILTILKSYEAS' A
#
# COMPACT_ATOMS: atom_id res chain seq x y z
N MET A 1 5.31 -5.96 1.68
CA MET A 1 5.95 -5.71 3.00
C MET A 1 5.54 -6.75 4.03
N LYS A 2 6.35 -6.92 5.09
CA LYS A 2 5.99 -7.76 6.25
C LYS A 2 5.25 -6.94 7.31
N VAL A 3 4.27 -7.54 7.98
CA VAL A 3 3.44 -6.87 9.00
C VAL A 3 4.28 -6.36 10.17
N ASN A 4 5.29 -7.13 10.59
CA ASN A 4 6.18 -6.76 11.70
C ASN A 4 6.99 -5.48 11.46
N GLU A 5 7.23 -5.10 10.20
CA GLU A 5 7.92 -3.84 9.86
C GLU A 5 6.96 -2.66 9.90
N LEU A 6 5.68 -2.89 9.58
CA LEU A 6 4.65 -1.86 9.59
C LEU A 6 4.20 -1.50 11.01
N ILE A 7 4.14 -2.48 11.93
CA ILE A 7 3.79 -2.24 13.34
C ILE A 7 4.86 -1.42 14.09
N LYS A 8 6.11 -1.43 13.62
CA LYS A 8 7.20 -0.64 14.23
C LYS A 8 7.19 0.83 13.84
N LYS A 9 6.39 1.21 12.84
CA LYS A 9 6.29 2.57 12.32
C LYS A 9 5.27 3.37 13.13
N SER A 10 5.46 4.67 13.20
CA SER A 10 4.44 5.56 13.77
C SER A 10 3.21 5.65 12.87
N GLN A 11 2.09 6.12 13.43
CA GLN A 11 0.87 6.35 12.67
C GLN A 11 1.09 7.32 11.50
N GLU A 12 1.81 8.41 11.74
CA GLU A 12 2.18 9.39 10.71
C GLU A 12 3.01 8.75 9.59
N GLU A 13 3.99 7.91 9.92
CA GLU A 13 4.79 7.20 8.91
C GLU A 13 3.93 6.22 8.10
N LEU A 14 2.94 5.58 8.72
CA LEU A 14 2.01 4.68 8.04
C LEU A 14 1.08 5.42 7.09
N GLU A 15 0.64 6.62 7.45
CA GLU A 15 -0.16 7.50 6.58
C GLU A 15 0.65 7.98 5.36
N VAL A 16 1.89 8.41 5.56
CA VAL A 16 2.79 8.78 4.46
C VAL A 16 3.01 7.59 3.52
N LEU A 17 3.29 6.39 4.08
CA LEU A 17 3.44 5.16 3.29
C LEU A 17 2.16 4.77 2.55
N LEU A 18 0.99 5.00 3.16
CA LEU A 18 -0.30 4.73 2.53
C LEU A 18 -0.46 5.60 1.27
N GLU A 19 -0.11 6.88 1.37
CA GLU A 19 -0.21 7.83 0.28
C GLU A 19 0.74 7.48 -0.87
N GLU A 20 2.00 7.17 -0.57
CA GLU A 20 2.97 6.71 -1.56
C GLU A 20 2.50 5.45 -2.31
N LYS A 21 1.89 4.50 -1.58
CA LYS A 21 1.38 3.25 -2.17
C LYS A 21 0.16 3.51 -3.04
N ARG A 22 -0.71 4.45 -2.68
CA ARG A 22 -1.86 4.87 -3.49
C ARG A 22 -1.42 5.52 -4.80
N GLN A 23 -0.45 6.42 -4.74
CA GLN A 23 0.12 7.06 -5.94
C GLN A 23 0.73 6.01 -6.88
N LYS A 24 1.51 5.07 -6.34
CA LYS A 24 2.03 3.93 -7.12
C LYS A 24 0.93 3.05 -7.71
N GLN A 25 -0.14 2.80 -6.97
CA GLN A 25 -1.27 2.02 -7.48
C GLN A 25 -1.94 2.74 -8.65
N GLU A 26 -2.11 4.05 -8.58
CA GLU A 26 -2.73 4.86 -9.61
C GLU A 26 -1.87 4.96 -10.87
N GLU A 27 -0.56 5.14 -10.70
CA GLU A 27 0.41 5.13 -11.80
C GLU A 27 0.44 3.77 -12.50
N MET A 28 0.48 2.68 -11.74
CA MET A 28 0.35 1.34 -12.32
C MET A 28 -1.02 1.12 -12.98
N GLY A 29 -2.11 1.64 -12.42
CA GLY A 29 -3.42 1.60 -13.04
C GLY A 29 -3.45 2.30 -14.40
N ARG A 30 -2.84 3.48 -14.51
CA ARG A 30 -2.68 4.21 -15.77
C ARG A 30 -1.85 3.43 -16.80
N LEU A 31 -0.72 2.88 -16.38
CA LEU A 31 0.14 2.06 -17.23
C LEU A 31 -0.54 0.75 -17.67
N LEU A 32 -1.40 0.16 -16.82
CA LEU A 32 -2.21 -1.01 -17.15
C LEU A 32 -3.27 -0.66 -18.21
N HIS A 33 -3.93 0.49 -18.06
CA HIS A 33 -4.90 0.99 -19.04
C HIS A 33 -4.26 1.21 -20.42
N GLN A 34 -3.00 1.63 -20.45
CA GLN A 34 -2.20 1.75 -21.67
C GLN A 34 -1.73 0.39 -22.24
N LYS A 35 -2.14 -0.75 -21.66
CA LYS A 35 -1.71 -2.12 -22.01
C LYS A 35 -0.18 -2.33 -22.02
N LYS A 36 0.58 -1.45 -21.36
CA LYS A 36 2.05 -1.49 -21.31
C LYS A 36 2.60 -2.33 -20.16
N ILE A 37 1.75 -2.86 -19.27
CA ILE A 37 2.20 -3.59 -18.09
C ILE A 37 2.28 -5.09 -18.32
N LYS A 38 3.47 -5.64 -18.06
CA LYS A 38 3.71 -7.08 -17.84
C LYS A 38 3.65 -7.47 -16.35
N ASN A 39 3.71 -6.50 -15.44
CA ASN A 39 3.86 -6.70 -13.98
C ASN A 39 2.55 -6.65 -13.19
N VAL A 40 1.54 -7.46 -13.57
CA VAL A 40 0.26 -7.55 -12.83
C VAL A 40 0.44 -8.01 -11.38
N LYS A 41 1.48 -8.83 -11.12
CA LYS A 41 1.83 -9.29 -9.77
C LYS A 41 2.20 -8.15 -8.82
N GLU A 42 2.82 -7.09 -9.35
CA GLU A 42 3.28 -5.95 -8.57
C GLU A 42 2.08 -5.09 -8.12
N LEU A 43 1.09 -4.89 -8.99
CA LEU A 43 -0.18 -4.25 -8.63
C LEU A 43 -0.88 -4.99 -7.49
N TRP A 44 -0.90 -6.32 -7.54
CA TRP A 44 -1.51 -7.15 -6.50
C TRP A 44 -0.75 -7.05 -5.17
N ALA A 45 0.58 -7.01 -5.22
CA ALA A 45 1.42 -6.80 -4.05
C ALA A 45 1.18 -5.42 -3.41
N ILE A 46 1.08 -4.35 -4.22
CA ILE A 46 0.77 -3.00 -3.74
C ILE A 46 -0.59 -2.95 -3.06
N LYS A 47 -1.63 -3.53 -3.67
CA LYS A 47 -2.98 -3.62 -3.05
C LYS A 47 -2.95 -4.34 -1.70
N LYS A 48 -2.19 -5.43 -1.61
CA LYS A 48 -2.03 -6.19 -0.37
C LYS A 48 -1.28 -5.40 0.70
N ASP A 49 -0.29 -4.61 0.31
CA ASP A 49 0.45 -3.73 1.22
C ASP A 49 -0.46 -2.60 1.74
N ILE A 50 -1.28 -1.98 0.88
CA ILE A 50 -2.29 -0.98 1.28
C ILE A 50 -3.27 -1.56 2.30
N ALA A 51 -3.82 -2.75 2.02
CA ALA A 51 -4.77 -3.40 2.92
C ALA A 51 -4.15 -3.68 4.31
N ARG A 52 -2.86 -4.05 4.35
CA ARG A 52 -2.13 -4.27 5.61
C ARG A 52 -1.92 -2.96 6.39
N ILE A 53 -1.51 -1.89 5.72
CA ILE A 53 -1.34 -0.57 6.34
C ILE A 53 -2.66 -0.09 6.96
N LEU A 54 -3.76 -0.17 6.20
CA LEU A 54 -5.10 0.20 6.69
C LEU A 54 -5.54 -0.63 7.90
N THR A 55 -5.24 -1.93 7.90
CA THR A 55 -5.57 -2.81 9.03
C THR A 55 -4.82 -2.40 10.29
N ILE A 56 -3.55 -2.02 10.16
CA ILE A 56 -2.71 -1.58 11.28
C ILE A 56 -3.17 -0.21 11.79
N LEU A 57 -3.44 0.76 10.90
CA LEU A 57 -3.99 2.06 11.27
C LEU A 57 -5.30 1.90 12.06
N LYS A 58 -6.21 1.04 11.59
CA LYS A 58 -7.44 0.73 12.31
C LYS A 58 -7.20 0.08 13.68
N SER A 59 -6.13 -0.70 13.83
CA SER A 59 -5.75 -1.29 15.11
C SER A 59 -5.23 -0.24 16.10
N TYR A 60 -4.58 0.83 15.63
CA TYR A 60 -4.18 1.97 16.45
C TYR A 60 -5.39 2.80 16.91
N GLU A 61 -6.38 3.02 16.04
CA GLU A 61 -7.60 3.77 16.38
C GLU A 61 -8.50 3.04 17.40
N ALA A 62 -8.39 1.71 17.50
CA ALA A 62 -9.23 0.88 18.37
C ALA A 62 -8.60 0.58 19.75
N SER A 63 -7.39 1.08 20.04
CA SER A 63 -6.70 0.96 21.35
C SER A 63 -6.74 2.27 22.12
#